data_AF-D3T7Z9-F1
#
_entry.id   AF-D3T7Z9-F1
#
_cell.length_a   1.000
_cell.length_b   1.000
_cell.length_c   1.000
_cell.angle_alpha   90.00
_cell.angle_beta   90.00
_cell.angle_gamma   90.00
#
_symmetry.space_group_name_H-M   'P 1'
#
loop_
_entity.id
_entity.type
_entity.pdbx_description
1 polymer ?
#
loop_
_entity_poly.entity_id
_entity_poly.type
_entity_poly.pdbx_seq_one_letter_code
_entity_poly.pdbx_strand_id
1 'polypeptide(L)'
;MNKIYVIVIVITIIIAVIVGGIVRASFVDTQKISLDDLMEYKVMGGPWFYEKNFSFSDLVEDSEVIVKGTALEREFLHLSTLVGFRVVSVYKGNDSLKNKTIYIFEPSFFNFKNKFFIIHNGYNFMKYGDEYILFLKKWPYLEYMKYNPFYKNKDIYMLTHNGGIDKYNTNNVFFDKILSSEQEYYYREIEEYEVIAYSKDELNRYNEIKKQILEKFLNINK
;
A
#
# COMPACT_ATOMS: atom_id res chain seq x y z
N MET A 1 -5.35 -5.02 57.03
CA MET A 1 -5.89 -4.69 55.70
C MET A 1 -7.36 -5.05 55.68
N ASN A 2 -8.26 -4.08 55.44
CA ASN A 2 -9.70 -4.30 55.57
C ASN A 2 -10.18 -5.35 54.54
N LYS A 3 -10.94 -6.37 54.97
CA LYS A 3 -11.37 -7.49 54.09
C LYS A 3 -12.11 -7.01 52.84
N ILE A 4 -12.80 -5.87 52.97
CA ILE A 4 -13.51 -5.20 51.88
C ILE A 4 -12.55 -4.78 50.75
N TYR A 5 -11.37 -4.24 51.06
CA TYR A 5 -10.39 -3.85 50.03
C TYR A 5 -9.84 -5.06 49.26
N VAL A 6 -9.62 -6.17 49.95
CA VAL A 6 -9.15 -7.42 49.32
C VAL A 6 -10.19 -7.95 48.33
N ILE A 7 -11.47 -7.94 48.72
CA ILE A 7 -12.58 -8.38 47.85
C ILE A 7 -12.67 -7.48 46.61
N VAL A 8 -12.59 -6.16 46.78
CA VAL A 8 -12.64 -5.21 45.65
C VAL A 8 -11.48 -5.44 44.68
N ILE A 9 -10.25 -5.61 45.18
CA ILE A 9 -9.07 -5.87 44.33
C ILE A 9 -9.25 -7.17 43.54
N VAL A 10 -9.71 -8.25 44.19
CA VAL A 10 -9.92 -9.54 43.52
C VAL A 10 -10.98 -9.41 42.42
N ILE A 11 -12.09 -8.71 42.68
CA ILE A 11 -13.13 -8.46 41.66
C ILE A 11 -12.55 -7.65 40.49
N THR A 12 -11.79 -6.60 40.75
CA THR A 12 -11.16 -5.79 39.69
C THR A 12 -10.20 -6.62 38.83
N ILE A 13 -9.39 -7.49 39.45
CA ILE A 13 -8.50 -8.39 38.71
C ILE A 13 -9.30 -9.36 37.84
N ILE A 14 -10.37 -9.96 38.37
CA ILE A 14 -11.23 -10.87 37.61
C ILE A 14 -11.85 -10.14 36.41
N ILE A 15 -12.39 -8.94 36.59
CA ILE A 15 -12.94 -8.13 35.50
C ILE A 15 -11.85 -7.82 34.46
N ALA A 16 -10.65 -7.42 34.89
CA ALA A 16 -9.55 -7.12 33.99
C ALA A 16 -9.12 -8.34 33.14
N VAL A 17 -9.07 -9.53 33.75
CA VAL A 17 -8.76 -10.79 33.04
C VAL A 17 -9.85 -11.15 32.05
N ILE A 18 -11.13 -11.02 32.43
CA ILE A 18 -12.28 -11.29 31.53
C ILE A 18 -12.25 -10.33 30.34
N VAL A 19 -12.09 -9.03 30.59
CA VAL A 19 -11.99 -8.00 29.53
C VAL A 19 -10.78 -8.27 28.64
N GLY A 20 -9.62 -8.62 29.22
CA GLY A 20 -8.43 -9.00 28.46
C GLY A 20 -8.66 -10.21 27.56
N GLY A 21 -9.40 -11.22 28.04
CA GLY A 21 -9.81 -12.39 27.25
C GLY A 21 -10.74 -12.02 26.10
N ILE A 22 -11.76 -11.18 26.35
CA ILE A 22 -12.69 -10.69 25.32
C ILE A 22 -11.93 -9.89 24.25
N VAL A 23 -11.06 -8.97 24.66
CA VAL A 23 -10.23 -8.18 23.75
C VAL A 23 -9.32 -9.08 22.93
N ARG A 24 -8.67 -10.08 23.55
CA ARG A 24 -7.83 -11.04 22.84
C ARG A 24 -8.61 -11.83 21.78
N ALA A 25 -9.83 -12.27 22.12
CA ALA A 25 -10.70 -13.00 21.22
C ALA A 25 -11.27 -12.13 20.09
N SER A 26 -11.35 -10.80 20.27
CA SER A 26 -11.81 -9.87 19.23
C SER A 26 -10.79 -9.61 18.12
N PHE A 27 -9.50 -9.92 18.34
CA PHE A 27 -8.49 -9.76 17.31
C PHE A 27 -8.67 -10.83 16.24
N VAL A 28 -8.86 -10.38 15.00
CA VAL A 28 -8.83 -11.25 13.82
C VAL A 28 -7.37 -11.62 13.55
N ASP A 29 -7.09 -12.93 13.52
CA ASP A 29 -5.80 -13.46 13.09
C ASP A 29 -5.69 -13.34 11.57
N THR A 30 -5.18 -12.20 11.10
CA THR A 30 -5.06 -11.88 9.68
C THR A 30 -4.10 -12.82 8.95
N GLN A 31 -3.25 -13.56 9.67
CA GLN A 31 -2.34 -14.55 9.07
C GLN A 31 -3.05 -15.82 8.58
N LYS A 32 -4.32 -16.03 8.97
CA LYS A 32 -5.12 -17.21 8.57
C LYS A 32 -6.10 -16.93 7.43
N ILE A 33 -6.14 -15.71 6.92
CA ILE A 33 -7.04 -15.34 5.82
C ILE A 33 -6.38 -15.79 4.51
N SER A 34 -7.07 -16.65 3.76
CA SER A 34 -6.53 -17.14 2.49
C SER A 34 -6.58 -16.04 1.42
N LEU A 35 -5.71 -16.13 0.42
CA LEU A 35 -5.76 -15.21 -0.74
C LEU A 35 -7.11 -15.32 -1.47
N ASP A 36 -7.68 -16.52 -1.57
CA ASP A 36 -8.98 -16.76 -2.19
C ASP A 36 -10.11 -16.02 -1.46
N ASP A 37 -10.04 -15.91 -0.12
CA ASP A 37 -11.02 -15.14 0.64
C ASP A 37 -10.99 -13.65 0.27
N LEU A 38 -9.81 -13.11 -0.07
CA LEU A 38 -9.63 -11.69 -0.39
C LEU A 38 -10.24 -11.33 -1.75
N MET A 39 -10.33 -12.30 -2.66
CA MET A 39 -10.93 -12.11 -3.99
C MET A 39 -12.41 -11.72 -3.93
N GLU A 40 -13.10 -12.15 -2.87
CA GLU A 40 -14.53 -11.88 -2.63
C GLU A 40 -14.76 -10.60 -1.81
N TYR A 41 -13.72 -9.81 -1.54
CA TYR A 41 -13.89 -8.55 -0.80
C TYR A 41 -14.49 -7.50 -1.73
N LYS A 42 -15.55 -6.85 -1.26
CA LYS A 42 -16.19 -5.77 -2.01
C LYS A 42 -15.26 -4.56 -2.06
N VAL A 43 -15.11 -3.99 -3.25
CA VAL A 43 -14.31 -2.81 -3.49
C VAL A 43 -15.08 -1.59 -2.97
N MET A 44 -14.42 -0.79 -2.14
CA MET A 44 -14.90 0.51 -1.69
C MET A 44 -13.80 1.54 -1.89
N GLY A 45 -14.15 2.72 -2.39
CA GLY A 45 -13.16 3.76 -2.64
C GLY A 45 -13.83 5.05 -3.05
N GLY A 46 -13.20 6.18 -2.72
CA GLY A 46 -13.61 7.48 -3.25
C GLY A 46 -13.42 7.48 -4.78
N PRO A 47 -14.39 7.96 -5.59
CA PRO A 47 -14.38 7.79 -7.04
C PRO A 47 -13.30 8.59 -7.81
N TRP A 48 -12.20 9.02 -7.18
CA TRP A 48 -11.33 10.02 -7.78
C TRP A 48 -9.86 9.84 -7.45
N PHE A 49 -9.03 10.11 -8.46
CA PHE A 49 -7.73 10.70 -8.20
C PHE A 49 -7.96 12.08 -7.57
N TYR A 50 -7.56 12.25 -6.31
CA TYR A 50 -7.64 13.55 -5.64
C TYR A 50 -6.74 14.59 -6.34
N GLU A 51 -5.78 14.10 -7.11
CA GLU A 51 -4.67 14.85 -7.65
C GLU A 51 -4.79 14.99 -9.18
N LYS A 52 -5.80 15.75 -9.61
CA LYS A 52 -6.17 15.87 -11.03
C LYS A 52 -5.13 16.53 -11.93
N ASN A 53 -4.03 17.11 -11.41
CA ASN A 53 -3.11 17.98 -12.15
C ASN A 53 -1.60 17.66 -12.07
N PHE A 54 -1.18 16.44 -11.71
CA PHE A 54 0.24 16.07 -11.68
C PHE A 54 0.86 15.79 -13.03
N SER A 55 1.92 16.52 -13.39
CA SER A 55 2.77 16.20 -14.53
C SER A 55 3.86 15.20 -14.14
N PHE A 56 4.53 14.62 -15.15
CA PHE A 56 5.72 13.81 -14.92
C PHE A 56 6.83 14.61 -14.19
N SER A 57 6.96 15.91 -14.47
CA SER A 57 7.95 16.76 -13.82
C SER A 57 7.68 16.90 -12.33
N ASP A 58 6.42 17.18 -11.96
CA ASP A 58 6.00 17.33 -10.55
C ASP A 58 6.30 16.03 -9.79
N LEU A 59 5.94 14.89 -10.38
CA LEU A 59 6.20 13.57 -9.80
C LEU A 59 7.70 13.33 -9.52
N VAL A 60 8.57 13.73 -10.47
CA VAL A 60 10.02 13.62 -10.29
C VAL A 60 10.54 14.60 -9.26
N GLU A 61 10.03 15.84 -9.23
CA GLU A 61 10.46 16.91 -8.32
C GLU A 61 10.14 16.55 -6.87
N ASP A 62 8.89 16.19 -6.60
CA ASP A 62 8.35 15.92 -5.27
C ASP A 62 8.91 14.64 -4.62
N SER A 63 9.39 13.70 -5.44
CA SER A 63 9.94 12.44 -4.94
C SER A 63 11.33 12.59 -4.37
N GLU A 64 11.57 12.08 -3.16
CA GLU A 64 12.92 12.03 -2.59
C GLU A 64 13.78 10.93 -3.23
N VAL A 65 13.13 9.82 -3.61
CA VAL A 65 13.75 8.61 -4.15
C VAL A 65 12.93 8.11 -5.33
N ILE A 66 13.60 7.75 -6.43
CA ILE A 66 12.99 7.10 -7.59
C ILE A 66 13.79 5.83 -7.88
N VAL A 67 13.12 4.68 -7.88
CA VAL A 67 13.77 3.37 -8.00
C VAL A 67 13.04 2.46 -8.98
N LYS A 68 13.79 1.60 -9.67
CA LYS A 68 13.26 0.39 -10.32
C LYS A 68 13.53 -0.81 -9.42
N GLY A 69 12.58 -1.73 -9.34
CA GLY A 69 12.78 -2.98 -8.63
C GLY A 69 11.62 -3.95 -8.79
N THR A 70 11.67 -5.02 -8.01
CA THR A 70 10.67 -6.10 -8.02
C THR A 70 9.89 -6.12 -6.72
N ALA A 71 8.56 -6.18 -6.80
CA ALA A 71 7.72 -6.35 -5.62
C ALA A 71 7.86 -7.76 -5.05
N LEU A 72 8.02 -7.84 -3.73
CA LEU A 72 8.16 -9.07 -2.95
C LEU A 72 6.87 -9.35 -2.19
N GLU A 73 6.92 -10.30 -1.25
CA GLU A 73 5.79 -10.61 -0.39
C GLU A 73 5.29 -9.38 0.38
N ARG A 74 3.97 -9.36 0.61
CA ARG A 74 3.30 -8.31 1.36
C ARG A 74 2.84 -8.83 2.72
N GLU A 75 2.94 -7.97 3.72
CA GLU A 75 2.40 -8.16 5.05
C GLU A 75 1.14 -7.29 5.18
N PHE A 76 0.00 -7.92 5.42
CA PHE A 76 -1.23 -7.19 5.70
C PHE A 76 -1.25 -6.70 7.15
N LEU A 77 -1.41 -5.39 7.32
CA LEU A 77 -1.47 -4.72 8.60
C LEU A 77 -2.89 -4.20 8.84
N HIS A 78 -3.16 -3.75 10.07
CA HIS A 78 -4.42 -3.09 10.35
C HIS A 78 -4.51 -1.77 9.58
N LEU A 79 -5.44 -1.69 8.62
CA LEU A 79 -5.69 -0.52 7.78
C LEU A 79 -4.49 -0.08 6.92
N SER A 80 -3.59 -0.99 6.58
CA SER A 80 -2.46 -0.73 5.68
C SER A 80 -1.87 -2.04 5.17
N THR A 81 -1.04 -1.97 4.13
CA THR A 81 -0.25 -3.09 3.61
C THR A 81 1.21 -2.66 3.55
N LEU A 82 2.12 -3.51 4.02
CA LEU A 82 3.55 -3.29 3.89
C LEU A 82 4.10 -4.30 2.87
N VAL A 83 4.70 -3.81 1.79
CA VAL A 83 5.27 -4.66 0.75
C VAL A 83 6.78 -4.54 0.72
N GLY A 84 7.48 -5.67 0.61
CA GLY A 84 8.90 -5.67 0.35
C GLY A 84 9.18 -5.30 -1.12
N PHE A 85 10.26 -4.58 -1.38
CA PHE A 85 10.63 -4.20 -2.73
C PHE A 85 12.14 -4.32 -2.93
N ARG A 86 12.56 -5.21 -3.84
CA ARG A 86 13.98 -5.42 -4.17
C ARG A 86 14.41 -4.39 -5.20
N VAL A 87 15.22 -3.42 -4.79
CA VAL A 87 15.72 -2.36 -5.67
C VAL A 87 16.78 -2.92 -6.63
N VAL A 88 16.57 -2.72 -7.93
CA VAL A 88 17.49 -3.10 -9.01
C VAL A 88 18.27 -1.88 -9.51
N SER A 89 17.59 -0.73 -9.63
CA SER A 89 18.18 0.53 -10.08
C SER A 89 17.67 1.69 -9.25
N VAL A 90 18.53 2.69 -9.05
CA VAL A 90 18.19 3.97 -8.43
C VAL A 90 18.33 5.05 -9.49
N TYR A 91 17.27 5.83 -9.72
CA TYR A 91 17.25 6.94 -10.68
C TYR A 91 17.33 8.30 -9.99
N LYS A 92 16.85 8.39 -8.74
CA LYS A 92 16.97 9.56 -7.85
C LYS A 92 17.12 9.05 -6.42
N GLY A 93 17.96 9.69 -5.61
CA GLY A 93 18.19 9.34 -4.21
C GLY A 93 19.56 8.69 -3.97
N ASN A 94 19.66 7.88 -2.92
CA ASN A 94 20.93 7.29 -2.49
C ASN A 94 21.20 5.94 -3.21
N ASP A 95 22.30 5.87 -3.96
CA ASP A 95 22.70 4.66 -4.70
C ASP A 95 22.94 3.42 -3.83
N SER A 96 23.19 3.60 -2.52
CA SER A 96 23.33 2.48 -1.58
C SER A 96 22.04 1.67 -1.39
N LEU A 97 20.91 2.13 -1.92
CA LEU A 97 19.66 1.37 -1.99
C LEU A 97 19.72 0.24 -3.03
N LYS A 98 20.63 0.33 -4.01
CA LYS A 98 20.77 -0.70 -5.06
C LYS A 98 21.02 -2.08 -4.46
N ASN A 99 20.31 -3.08 -4.96
CA ASN A 99 20.32 -4.48 -4.50
C ASN A 99 19.78 -4.71 -3.07
N LYS A 100 19.32 -3.66 -2.36
CA LYS A 100 18.67 -3.81 -1.05
C LYS A 100 17.18 -4.05 -1.20
N THR A 101 16.60 -4.60 -0.13
CA THR A 101 15.15 -4.59 0.06
C THR A 101 14.79 -3.35 0.86
N ILE A 102 13.89 -2.55 0.29
CA ILE A 102 13.16 -1.51 1.02
C ILE A 102 11.73 -1.99 1.28
N TYR A 103 11.04 -1.33 2.20
CA TYR A 103 9.65 -1.64 2.53
C TYR A 103 8.78 -0.45 2.25
N ILE A 104 7.60 -0.68 1.69
CA ILE A 104 6.73 0.38 1.18
C ILE A 104 5.36 0.19 1.80
N PHE A 105 4.84 1.26 2.42
CA PHE A 105 3.44 1.28 2.78
C PHE A 105 2.60 1.55 1.53
N GLU A 106 1.78 0.57 1.17
CA GLU A 106 0.78 0.72 0.12
C GLU A 106 -0.49 1.36 0.72
N PRO A 107 -1.10 2.35 0.03
CA PRO A 107 -2.18 3.15 0.60
C PRO A 107 -3.54 2.47 0.58
N SER A 108 -3.77 1.54 -0.37
CA SER A 108 -4.96 0.69 -0.41
C SER A 108 -4.79 -0.48 0.56
N PHE A 109 -5.89 -1.00 1.11
CA PHE A 109 -5.81 -2.09 2.10
C PHE A 109 -7.10 -2.89 2.19
N PHE A 110 -7.00 -4.11 2.71
CA PHE A 110 -8.18 -4.90 3.07
C PHE A 110 -8.65 -4.57 4.49
N ASN A 111 -9.94 -4.26 4.62
CA ASN A 111 -10.65 -4.25 5.89
C ASN A 111 -11.22 -5.64 6.17
N PHE A 112 -10.49 -6.45 6.92
CA PHE A 112 -10.86 -7.83 7.25
C PHE A 112 -12.15 -7.96 8.05
N LYS A 113 -12.49 -6.96 8.89
CA LYS A 113 -13.71 -6.99 9.70
C LYS A 113 -14.96 -6.83 8.84
N ASN A 114 -14.91 -5.91 7.89
CA ASN A 114 -16.06 -5.56 7.07
C ASN A 114 -16.03 -6.21 5.68
N LYS A 115 -14.98 -6.98 5.36
CA LYS A 115 -14.76 -7.63 4.06
C LYS A 115 -14.74 -6.68 2.87
N PHE A 116 -13.97 -5.59 3.01
CA PHE A 116 -13.81 -4.58 1.97
C PHE A 116 -12.36 -4.43 1.51
N PHE A 117 -12.14 -4.22 0.22
CA PHE A 117 -10.89 -3.65 -0.29
C PHE A 117 -11.06 -2.14 -0.43
N ILE A 118 -10.26 -1.37 0.29
CA ILE A 118 -10.30 0.09 0.27
C ILE A 118 -9.32 0.59 -0.78
N ILE A 119 -9.82 1.23 -1.84
CA ILE A 119 -9.01 1.94 -2.83
C ILE A 119 -8.70 3.34 -2.32
N HIS A 120 -7.43 3.71 -2.34
CA HIS A 120 -6.97 5.04 -1.99
C HIS A 120 -6.29 5.72 -3.19
N ASN A 121 -6.82 6.87 -3.62
CA ASN A 121 -6.25 7.72 -4.67
C ASN A 121 -5.85 6.95 -5.96
N GLY A 122 -6.78 6.14 -6.48
CA GLY A 122 -6.57 5.33 -7.70
C GLY A 122 -5.56 4.20 -7.57
N TYR A 123 -5.05 3.92 -6.37
CA TYR A 123 -4.02 2.91 -6.14
C TYR A 123 -4.60 1.49 -6.10
N ASN A 124 -3.92 0.57 -6.79
CA ASN A 124 -4.07 -0.87 -6.61
C ASN A 124 -2.72 -1.50 -6.26
N PHE A 125 -2.71 -2.69 -5.66
CA PHE A 125 -1.50 -3.33 -5.18
C PHE A 125 -0.47 -3.64 -6.28
N MET A 126 0.81 -3.56 -5.92
CA MET A 126 1.88 -4.14 -6.75
C MET A 126 1.78 -5.67 -6.72
N LYS A 127 1.91 -6.31 -7.87
CA LYS A 127 1.87 -7.77 -8.00
C LYS A 127 3.20 -8.39 -7.58
N TYR A 128 3.12 -9.51 -6.86
CA TYR A 128 4.31 -10.25 -6.45
C TYR A 128 5.11 -10.69 -7.68
N GLY A 129 6.43 -10.41 -7.68
CA GLY A 129 7.32 -10.78 -8.78
C GLY A 129 7.35 -9.81 -9.96
N ASP A 130 6.41 -8.87 -10.04
CA ASP A 130 6.39 -7.86 -11.10
C ASP A 130 7.42 -6.74 -10.84
N GLU A 131 7.92 -6.17 -11.93
CA GLU A 131 8.84 -5.04 -11.90
C GLU A 131 8.11 -3.70 -11.99
N TYR A 132 8.52 -2.75 -11.16
CA TYR A 132 7.93 -1.42 -11.10
C TYR A 132 9.00 -0.33 -11.04
N ILE A 133 8.64 0.87 -11.50
CA ILE A 133 9.30 2.12 -11.15
C ILE A 133 8.43 2.82 -10.10
N LEU A 134 9.04 3.18 -8.98
CA LEU A 134 8.37 3.78 -7.82
C LEU A 134 8.94 5.15 -7.49
N PHE A 135 8.03 6.04 -7.11
CA PHE A 135 8.25 7.42 -6.70
C PHE A 135 7.97 7.51 -5.21
N LEU A 136 9.02 7.74 -4.43
CA LEU A 136 9.02 7.50 -3.00
C LEU A 136 9.52 8.70 -2.19
N LYS A 137 8.98 8.81 -0.98
CA LYS A 137 9.51 9.62 0.11
C LYS A 137 9.80 8.76 1.34
N LYS A 138 10.77 9.15 2.15
CA LYS A 138 11.05 8.42 3.40
C LYS A 138 9.86 8.53 4.34
N TRP A 139 9.58 7.44 5.06
CA TRP A 139 8.54 7.48 6.08
C TRP A 139 9.01 8.37 7.26
N PRO A 140 8.32 9.48 7.58
CA PRO A 140 8.82 10.47 8.54
C PRO A 140 8.89 9.94 9.98
N TYR A 141 8.25 8.81 10.26
CA TYR A 141 8.16 8.24 11.61
C TYR A 141 9.21 7.16 11.92
N LEU A 142 10.13 6.88 10.99
CA LEU A 142 11.18 5.86 11.16
C LEU A 142 11.97 6.04 12.47
N GLU A 143 12.37 7.27 12.79
CA GLU A 143 13.14 7.56 14.01
C GLU A 143 12.40 7.23 15.30
N TYR A 144 11.07 7.47 15.33
CA TYR A 144 10.24 7.15 16.50
C TYR A 144 9.98 5.64 16.62
N MET A 145 10.02 4.93 15.49
CA MET A 145 9.69 3.52 15.40
C MET A 145 10.90 2.58 15.44
N LYS A 146 12.12 3.10 15.50
CA LYS A 146 13.37 2.29 15.46
C LYS A 146 13.49 1.23 16.56
N TYR A 147 12.82 1.44 17.69
CA TYR A 147 12.80 0.49 18.81
C TYR A 147 11.71 -0.58 18.68
N ASN A 148 10.74 -0.40 17.78
CA ASN A 148 9.71 -1.39 17.54
C ASN A 148 10.35 -2.59 16.80
N PRO A 149 10.30 -3.81 17.36
CA PRO A 149 10.89 -4.99 16.74
C PRO A 149 10.41 -5.24 15.31
N PHE A 150 9.17 -4.86 15.00
CA PHE A 150 8.58 -5.02 13.68
C PHE A 150 9.21 -4.12 12.61
N TYR A 151 9.56 -2.88 12.98
CA TYR A 151 10.15 -1.87 12.07
C TYR A 151 11.68 -1.84 12.14
N LYS A 152 12.27 -2.50 13.14
CA LYS A 152 13.71 -2.55 13.33
C LYS A 152 14.39 -3.11 12.08
N ASN A 153 15.42 -2.41 11.62
CA ASN A 153 16.22 -2.75 10.42
C ASN A 153 15.44 -2.74 9.10
N LYS A 154 14.24 -2.14 9.04
CA LYS A 154 13.51 -1.93 7.79
C LYS A 154 13.73 -0.48 7.33
N ASP A 155 14.22 -0.32 6.10
CA ASP A 155 14.23 0.98 5.42
C ASP A 155 12.84 1.21 4.81
N ILE A 156 12.02 2.04 5.46
CA ILE A 156 10.59 2.19 5.13
C ILE A 156 10.33 3.49 4.37
N TYR A 157 9.60 3.35 3.28
CA TYR A 157 9.20 4.41 2.38
C TYR A 157 7.68 4.45 2.23
N MET A 158 7.21 5.59 1.74
CA MET A 158 5.85 5.76 1.25
C MET A 158 5.90 6.22 -0.20
N LEU A 159 4.82 5.95 -0.92
CA LEU A 159 4.56 6.61 -2.19
C LEU A 159 4.48 8.12 -1.99
N THR A 160 5.12 8.90 -2.88
CA THR A 160 5.28 10.35 -2.72
C THR A 160 3.94 11.07 -2.52
N HIS A 161 2.95 10.75 -3.33
CA HIS A 161 1.60 11.32 -3.31
C HIS A 161 0.55 10.36 -2.71
N ASN A 162 1.02 9.26 -2.12
CA ASN A 162 0.18 8.24 -1.50
C ASN A 162 -0.89 7.69 -2.47
N GLY A 163 -0.59 7.57 -3.77
CA GLY A 163 -1.61 7.22 -4.78
C GLY A 163 -1.11 6.36 -5.93
N GLY A 164 -2.03 6.02 -6.84
CA GLY A 164 -1.75 5.22 -8.03
C GLY A 164 -0.70 5.84 -8.93
N ILE A 165 -0.59 7.17 -8.93
CA ILE A 165 0.35 7.96 -9.74
C ILE A 165 1.82 7.78 -9.35
N ASP A 166 2.11 7.19 -8.19
CA ASP A 166 3.48 7.04 -7.69
C ASP A 166 4.16 5.73 -8.12
N LYS A 167 3.47 4.90 -8.92
CA LYS A 167 4.00 3.61 -9.34
C LYS A 167 3.61 3.26 -10.76
N TYR A 168 4.52 2.61 -11.47
CA TYR A 168 4.31 2.20 -12.86
C TYR A 168 4.96 0.84 -13.10
N ASN A 169 4.19 -0.12 -13.61
CA ASN A 169 4.74 -1.40 -14.02
C ASN A 169 5.67 -1.18 -15.23
N THR A 170 6.80 -1.86 -15.27
CA THR A 170 7.78 -1.67 -16.35
C THR A 170 7.44 -2.39 -17.65
N ASN A 171 6.36 -3.17 -17.67
CA ASN A 171 5.80 -3.68 -18.91
C ASN A 171 5.31 -2.52 -19.80
N ASN A 172 5.47 -2.67 -21.12
CA ASN A 172 4.99 -1.69 -22.09
C ASN A 172 3.48 -1.89 -22.40
N VAL A 173 2.70 -2.27 -21.39
CA VAL A 173 1.25 -2.49 -21.50
C VAL A 173 0.54 -1.30 -20.90
N PHE A 174 -0.28 -0.62 -21.70
CA PHE A 174 -1.10 0.49 -21.25
C PHE A 174 -2.47 -0.03 -20.85
N PHE A 175 -3.00 0.53 -19.76
CA PHE A 175 -4.28 0.11 -19.22
C PHE A 175 -5.41 0.88 -19.90
N ASP A 176 -6.52 0.22 -20.26
CA ASP A 176 -7.62 0.80 -21.04
C ASP A 176 -8.99 0.70 -20.37
N LYS A 177 -9.07 0.12 -19.17
CA LYS A 177 -10.33 -0.05 -18.44
C LYS A 177 -10.53 1.04 -17.39
N ILE A 178 -11.78 1.46 -17.24
CA ILE A 178 -12.24 2.35 -16.17
C ILE A 178 -13.32 1.65 -15.36
N LEU A 179 -13.46 2.02 -14.09
CA LEU A 179 -14.58 1.58 -13.26
C LEU A 179 -15.76 2.55 -13.39
N SER A 180 -16.97 2.02 -13.32
CA SER A 180 -18.18 2.81 -13.18
C SER A 180 -18.44 3.11 -11.71
N SER A 181 -18.73 4.37 -11.36
CA SER A 181 -19.13 4.73 -9.99
C SER A 181 -20.49 4.14 -9.59
N GLU A 182 -21.29 3.67 -10.55
CA GLU A 182 -22.64 3.13 -10.33
C GLU A 182 -22.64 1.60 -10.16
N GLN A 183 -21.52 0.94 -10.47
CA GLN A 183 -21.38 -0.51 -10.40
C GLN A 183 -20.65 -0.93 -9.13
N GLU A 184 -21.11 -2.04 -8.53
CA GLU A 184 -20.37 -2.71 -7.47
C GLU A 184 -19.30 -3.63 -8.05
N TYR A 185 -18.11 -3.63 -7.46
CA TYR A 185 -16.99 -4.48 -7.85
C TYR A 185 -16.50 -5.30 -6.66
N TYR A 186 -15.94 -6.46 -6.96
CA TYR A 186 -15.17 -7.32 -6.06
C TYR A 186 -13.69 -7.28 -6.44
N TYR A 187 -12.80 -7.57 -5.49
CA TYR A 187 -11.36 -7.45 -5.72
C TYR A 187 -10.87 -8.30 -6.89
N ARG A 188 -11.41 -9.51 -7.07
CA ARG A 188 -11.10 -10.39 -8.22
C ARG A 188 -11.29 -9.73 -9.59
N GLU A 189 -12.19 -8.76 -9.70
CA GLU A 189 -12.50 -8.07 -10.96
C GLU A 189 -11.48 -6.98 -11.29
N ILE A 190 -10.77 -6.50 -10.27
CA ILE A 190 -9.82 -5.39 -10.38
C ILE A 190 -8.39 -5.78 -10.00
N GLU A 191 -8.14 -6.99 -9.51
CA GLU A 191 -6.81 -7.44 -9.06
C GLU A 191 -5.73 -7.23 -10.14
N GLU A 192 -6.11 -7.50 -11.38
CA GLU A 192 -5.19 -7.37 -12.52
C GLU A 192 -4.87 -5.92 -12.89
N TYR A 193 -5.62 -4.95 -12.36
CA TYR A 193 -5.56 -3.55 -12.78
C TYR A 193 -4.33 -2.91 -12.17
N GLU A 194 -3.51 -2.28 -12.99
CA GLU A 194 -2.37 -1.53 -12.48
C GLU A 194 -2.85 -0.29 -11.70
N VAL A 195 -3.88 0.37 -12.20
CA VAL A 195 -4.41 1.61 -11.66
C VAL A 195 -5.93 1.59 -11.70
N ILE A 196 -6.57 2.21 -10.72
CA ILE A 196 -8.02 2.37 -10.72
C ILE A 196 -8.36 3.80 -11.16
N ALA A 197 -9.05 3.92 -12.29
CA ALA A 197 -9.56 5.17 -12.82
C ALA A 197 -11.08 5.09 -13.01
N TYR A 198 -11.78 6.20 -12.81
CA TYR A 198 -13.24 6.31 -12.97
C TYR A 198 -13.63 7.13 -14.20
N SER A 199 -12.65 7.76 -14.86
CA SER A 199 -12.83 8.52 -16.09
C SER A 199 -11.73 8.21 -17.10
N LYS A 200 -12.05 8.40 -18.38
CA LYS A 200 -11.06 8.29 -19.47
C LYS A 200 -9.94 9.31 -19.32
N ASP A 201 -10.24 10.50 -18.81
CA ASP A 201 -9.25 11.57 -18.64
C ASP A 201 -8.19 11.19 -17.59
N GLU A 202 -8.61 10.63 -16.44
CA GLU A 202 -7.69 10.11 -15.43
C GLU A 202 -6.78 9.01 -15.99
N LEU A 203 -7.36 8.06 -16.75
CA LEU A 203 -6.62 6.95 -17.33
C LEU A 203 -5.65 7.40 -18.42
N ASN A 204 -6.08 8.30 -19.31
CA ASN A 204 -5.25 8.86 -20.36
C ASN A 204 -4.06 9.62 -19.75
N ARG A 205 -4.29 10.40 -18.70
CA ARG A 205 -3.22 11.09 -17.97
C ARG A 205 -2.22 10.11 -17.37
N TYR A 206 -2.71 9.07 -16.68
CA TYR A 206 -1.84 8.03 -16.13
C TYR A 206 -0.96 7.39 -17.22
N ASN A 207 -1.57 7.01 -18.35
CA ASN A 207 -0.86 6.39 -19.47
C ASN A 207 0.13 7.34 -20.14
N GLU A 208 -0.18 8.63 -20.25
CA GLU A 208 0.74 9.65 -20.77
C GLU A 208 1.99 9.76 -19.89
N ILE A 209 1.81 9.79 -18.57
CA ILE A 209 2.93 9.82 -17.62
C ILE A 209 3.70 8.50 -17.66
N LYS A 210 3.02 7.34 -17.72
CA LYS A 210 3.65 6.03 -17.89
C LYS A 210 4.56 6.03 -19.11
N LYS A 211 4.09 6.55 -20.25
CA LYS A 211 4.90 6.64 -21.47
C LYS A 211 6.19 7.45 -21.24
N GLN A 212 6.09 8.62 -20.63
CA GLN A 212 7.24 9.48 -20.34
C GLN A 212 8.24 8.79 -19.39
N ILE A 213 7.75 8.03 -18.41
CA ILE A 213 8.57 7.27 -17.46
C ILE A 213 9.32 6.13 -18.15
N LEU A 214 8.63 5.33 -18.96
CA LEU A 214 9.25 4.23 -19.70
C LEU A 214 10.30 4.75 -20.69
N GLU A 215 10.02 5.87 -21.36
CA GLU A 215 10.98 6.55 -22.25
C GLU A 215 12.20 7.07 -21.49
N LYS A 216 11.98 7.76 -20.37
CA LYS A 216 13.06 8.39 -19.59
C LYS A 216 13.96 7.38 -18.88
N PHE A 217 13.39 6.34 -18.28
CA PHE A 217 14.09 5.47 -17.35
C PHE A 217 14.45 4.09 -17.92
N LEU A 218 13.74 3.63 -18.96
CA LEU A 218 13.97 2.32 -19.58
C LEU A 218 14.42 2.40 -21.05
N ASN A 219 14.43 3.59 -21.67
CA ASN A 219 14.78 3.78 -23.09
C ASN A 219 13.94 2.94 -24.07
N ILE A 220 12.67 2.64 -23.76
CA ILE A 220 11.86 1.70 -24.55
C ILE A 220 11.49 2.20 -25.97
N ASN A 221 11.76 3.47 -26.32
CA ASN A 221 11.51 4.04 -27.66
C ASN A 221 12.73 4.76 -28.28
N LYS A 222 13.96 4.30 -28.02
CA LYS A 222 15.16 4.73 -28.76
C LYS A 222 15.69 3.65 -29.69
#